data_AF-A0A699V7B0-F1
#
_entry.id   AF-A0A699V7B0-F1
#
_cell.length_a   1.000
_cell.length_b   1.000
_cell.length_c   1.000
_cell.angle_alpha   90.00
_cell.angle_beta   90.00
_cell.angle_gamma   90.00
#
_symmetry.space_group_name_H-M   'P 1'
#
loop_
_entity.id
_entity.type
_entity.pdbx_description
1 polymer ?
#
loop_
_entity_poly.entity_id
_entity_poly.type
_entity_poly.pdbx_seq_one_letter_code
_entity_poly.pdbx_strand_id
1 'polypeptide(L)' 'MGTTSFPKWVSLLLVLSQMGWFQMSECSVTYDSKAIVINGQRRILISGSIHYPRSTPEMWEDLIMKAKEGGLDV' A
#
# COMPACT_ATOMS: atom_id res chain seq x y z
N MET A 1 13.17 3.40 -45.88
CA MET A 1 12.69 3.41 -44.48
C MET A 1 11.55 2.41 -44.36
N GLY A 2 11.81 1.19 -43.92
CA GLY A 2 10.76 0.21 -43.65
C GLY A 2 10.25 0.40 -42.22
N THR A 3 8.97 0.72 -42.04
CA THR A 3 8.33 0.70 -40.73
C THR A 3 8.07 -0.75 -40.36
N THR A 4 8.79 -1.29 -39.38
CA THR A 4 8.43 -2.57 -38.78
C THR A 4 7.12 -2.40 -38.01
N SER A 5 6.06 -3.08 -38.47
CA SER A 5 4.75 -3.05 -37.81
C SER A 5 4.82 -3.88 -36.53
N PHE A 6 4.42 -3.28 -35.40
CA PHE A 6 4.43 -3.97 -34.11
C PHE A 6 3.42 -5.14 -34.14
N PRO A 7 3.81 -6.37 -33.76
CA PRO A 7 2.91 -7.50 -33.89
C PRO A 7 1.76 -7.38 -32.88
N LYS A 8 0.51 -7.43 -33.36
CA LYS A 8 -0.71 -7.31 -32.52
C LYS A 8 -0.77 -8.32 -31.38
N TRP A 9 -0.16 -9.51 -31.56
CA TRP A 9 -0.11 -10.54 -30.52
C TRP A 9 0.81 -10.15 -29.34
N VAL A 10 1.86 -9.36 -29.57
CA VAL A 10 2.70 -8.81 -28.51
C VAL A 10 1.90 -7.79 -27.69
N SER A 11 1.14 -6.91 -28.36
CA SER A 11 0.22 -5.99 -27.67
C SER A 11 -0.84 -6.74 -26.86
N LEU A 12 -1.37 -7.84 -27.39
CA LEU A 12 -2.34 -8.68 -26.69
C LEU A 12 -1.74 -9.35 -25.44
N LEU A 13 -0.53 -9.91 -25.55
CA LEU A 13 0.18 -10.49 -24.40
C LEU A 13 0.46 -9.44 -23.31
N LEU A 14 0.82 -8.22 -23.70
CA LEU A 14 1.07 -7.12 -22.78
C LEU A 14 -0.19 -6.64 -22.06
N VAL A 15 -1.36 -6.73 -22.70
CA VAL A 15 -2.66 -6.41 -22.07
C VAL A 15 -3.07 -7.53 -21.12
N LEU A 16 -2.93 -8.80 -21.53
CA LEU A 16 -3.28 -9.95 -20.69
C LEU A 16 -2.39 -10.05 -19.43
N SER A 17 -1.11 -9.70 -19.53
CA SER A 17 -0.22 -9.68 -18.36
C SER A 17 -0.62 -8.61 -17.32
N GLN A 18 -1.14 -7.46 -17.77
CA GLN A 18 -1.62 -6.39 -16.89
C GLN A 18 -2.95 -6.73 -16.20
N MET A 19 -3.82 -7.50 -16.84
CA MET A 19 -5.09 -7.93 -16.24
C MET A 19 -4.90 -8.92 -15.09
N GLY A 20 -3.84 -9.73 -15.11
CA GLY A 20 -3.50 -10.66 -14.02
C GLY A 20 -3.02 -9.99 -12.73
N TRP A 21 -2.73 -8.69 -12.75
CA TRP A 21 -2.25 -7.92 -11.59
C TRP A 21 -3.31 -7.07 -10.91
N PHE A 22 -4.56 -7.09 -11.40
CA PHE A 22 -5.67 -6.44 -10.71
C PHE A 22 -6.05 -7.23 -9.47
N GLN A 23 -5.39 -6.93 -8.35
CA GLN A 23 -5.82 -7.36 -7.02
C GLN A 23 -6.89 -6.39 -6.52
N MET A 24 -8.09 -6.87 -6.18
CA MET A 24 -9.02 -6.07 -5.39
C MET A 24 -8.48 -5.96 -3.97
N SER A 25 -8.12 -4.76 -3.55
CA SER A 25 -7.78 -4.50 -2.16
C SER A 25 -9.06 -4.45 -1.33
N GLU A 26 -9.18 -5.34 -0.35
CA GLU A 26 -10.17 -5.18 0.70
C GLU A 26 -9.78 -3.95 1.54
N CYS A 27 -10.77 -3.12 1.88
CA CYS A 27 -10.60 -1.95 2.74
C CYS A 27 -11.70 -2.00 3.80
N SER A 28 -11.55 -2.96 4.71
CA SER A 28 -12.53 -3.21 5.78
C SER A 28 -11.84 -3.07 7.13
N VAL A 29 -12.44 -2.25 8.00
CA VAL A 29 -12.02 -2.08 9.39
C VAL A 29 -13.24 -2.33 10.28
N THR A 30 -13.14 -3.34 11.12
CA THR A 30 -14.15 -3.67 12.13
C THR A 30 -13.45 -4.10 13.42
N TYR A 31 -14.20 -4.59 14.40
CA TYR A 31 -13.67 -5.11 15.65
C TYR A 31 -14.56 -6.23 16.17
N ASP A 32 -14.01 -7.04 17.05
CA ASP A 32 -14.77 -7.99 17.86
C ASP A 32 -14.34 -7.90 19.33
N SER A 33 -14.75 -8.88 20.13
CA SER A 33 -14.44 -8.92 21.57
C SER A 33 -12.94 -9.01 21.88
N LYS A 34 -12.07 -9.28 20.90
CA LYS A 34 -10.63 -9.49 21.12
C LYS A 34 -9.76 -8.41 20.49
N ALA A 35 -10.06 -7.95 19.27
CA ALA A 35 -9.15 -7.08 18.52
C ALA A 35 -9.84 -6.26 17.42
N ILE A 36 -9.09 -5.29 16.89
CA ILE A 36 -9.39 -4.65 15.62
C ILE A 36 -9.13 -5.68 14.50
N VAL A 37 -10.05 -5.73 13.53
CA VAL A 37 -9.99 -6.60 12.36
C VAL A 37 -9.80 -5.73 11.12
N ILE A 38 -8.66 -5.88 10.45
CA ILE A 38 -8.33 -5.18 9.21
C ILE A 38 -8.30 -6.24 8.10
N ASN A 39 -9.15 -6.07 7.08
CA ASN A 39 -9.26 -6.99 5.93
C ASN A 39 -9.42 -8.46 6.36
N GLY A 40 -10.37 -8.69 7.27
CA GLY A 40 -10.69 -10.03 7.80
C GLY A 40 -9.67 -10.59 8.79
N GLN A 41 -8.55 -9.90 9.07
CA GLN A 41 -7.52 -10.38 9.99
C GLN A 41 -7.47 -9.56 11.29
N ARG A 42 -7.48 -10.24 12.44
CA ARG A 42 -7.25 -9.61 13.75
C ARG A 42 -5.82 -9.10 13.85
N ARG A 43 -5.63 -7.88 14.34
CA ARG A 43 -4.32 -7.24 14.53
C ARG A 43 -4.19 -6.71 15.95
N ILE A 44 -3.01 -6.90 16.55
CA ILE A 44 -2.56 -6.09 17.68
C ILE A 44 -1.78 -4.94 17.05
N LEU A 45 -2.22 -3.71 17.26
CA LEU A 45 -1.59 -2.52 16.68
C LEU A 45 -0.71 -1.84 17.71
N ILE A 46 0.57 -1.66 17.38
CA ILE A 46 1.50 -0.85 18.16
C ILE A 46 1.52 0.55 17.55
N SER A 47 1.03 1.56 18.28
CA SER A 47 0.86 2.91 17.73
C SER A 47 1.73 3.97 18.42
N GLY A 48 2.17 4.97 17.66
CA GLY A 48 2.89 6.14 18.16
C GLY A 48 2.22 7.46 17.77
N SER A 49 2.40 8.48 18.60
CA SER A 49 1.84 9.83 18.34
C SER A 49 2.85 10.74 17.68
N ILE A 50 2.55 11.21 16.47
CA ILE A 50 3.26 12.29 15.79
C ILE A 50 2.28 13.45 15.57
N HIS A 51 2.46 14.54 16.30
CA HIS A 51 1.64 15.74 16.11
C HIS A 51 2.22 16.59 14.97
N TYR A 52 1.55 16.62 13.82
CA TYR A 52 2.00 17.36 12.63
C TYR A 52 2.34 18.85 12.86
N PRO A 53 1.70 19.61 13.79
CA PRO A 53 2.09 21.01 14.05
C PRO A 53 3.36 21.15 14.89
N ARG A 54 3.90 20.06 15.44
CA ARG A 54 5.13 20.05 16.24
C ARG A 54 6.37 19.69 15.42
N SER A 55 6.22 19.54 14.11
CA SER A 55 7.29 19.28 13.14
C SER A 55 6.99 20.00 11.83
N THR A 56 8.01 20.19 10.99
CA THR A 56 7.81 20.80 9.66
C THR A 56 7.53 19.72 8.62
N PRO A 57 6.88 20.06 7.48
CA PRO A 57 6.64 19.11 6.40
C PRO A 57 7.89 18.36 5.92
N GLU A 58 9.05 19.03 5.94
CA GLU A 58 10.35 18.46 5.55
C GLU A 58 10.84 17.37 6.51
N MET A 59 10.35 17.36 7.76
CA MET A 59 10.70 16.35 8.76
C MET A 59 9.80 15.11 8.71
N TRP A 60 8.58 15.21 8.15
CA TRP A 60 7.56 14.16 8.33
C TRP A 60 7.97 12.81 7.77
N GLU A 61 8.61 12.77 6.60
CA GLU A 61 9.09 11.53 5.99
C GLU A 61 10.07 10.79 6.90
N ASP A 62 11.07 11.50 7.43
CA ASP A 62 12.07 10.94 8.35
C ASP A 62 11.43 10.45 9.66
N LEU A 63 10.49 11.22 10.24
CA LEU A 63 9.78 10.83 11.45
C LEU A 63 8.94 9.55 11.24
N ILE A 64 8.23 9.45 10.11
CA ILE A 64 7.42 8.28 9.77
C ILE A 64 8.33 7.06 9.50
N MET A 65 9.46 7.24 8.81
CA MET A 65 10.40 6.14 8.59
C MET A 65 10.97 5.61 9.91
N LYS A 66 11.41 6.49 10.82
CA LYS A 66 11.90 6.08 12.14
C LYS A 66 10.83 5.38 12.98
N ALA A 67 9.58 5.84 12.91
CA ALA A 67 8.44 5.17 13.55
C ALA A 67 8.25 3.74 13.01
N LYS A 68 8.30 3.58 11.69
CA LYS A 68 8.19 2.29 11.01
C LYS A 68 9.36 1.35 11.34
N GLU A 69 10.59 1.86 11.31
CA GLU A 69 11.81 1.11 11.71
C GLU A 69 11.77 0.73 13.19
N GLY A 70 11.14 1.57 14.02
CA GLY A 70 10.84 1.30 15.43
C GLY A 70 9.74 0.26 15.66
N GLY A 71 9.12 -0.26 14.59
CA GLY A 71 8.10 -1.31 14.67
C GLY A 71 6.69 -0.82 14.95
N LEU A 72 6.39 0.46 14.71
CA LEU A 72 5.02 0.97 14.82
C LEU A 72 4.17 0.56 13.61
N ASP A 73 2.95 0.11 13.88
CA ASP A 73 1.93 -0.19 12.89
C ASP A 73 1.10 1.05 12.49
N VAL A 74 0.95 2.01 13.41
CA VAL A 74 0.09 3.21 13.27
C VAL A 74 0.74 4.46 13.84
#